data_AF-A0A7R9U9L5-F1
#
_entry.id   AF-A0A7R9U9L5-F1
#
_cell.length_a   1.000
_cell.length_b   1.000
_cell.length_c   1.000
_cell.angle_alpha   90.00
_cell.angle_beta   90.00
_cell.angle_gamma   90.00
#
_symmetry.space_group_name_H-M   'P 1'
#
loop_
_entity.id
_entity.type
_entity.pdbx_description
1 polymer ?
#
loop_
_entity_poly.entity_id
_entity_poly.type
_entity_poly.pdbx_seq_one_letter_code
_entity_poly.pdbx_strand_id
1 'polypeptide(L)'
;MQISSSTMVSGRMVDLGSRRREQRLATSKARELLAMRDGPRRTLYGVRYNPDYGKAKSLGMASKLQPYIQSGTYVGEWVEDKKEGFGKQVWEHGAKYEGEFLAGKRHGRGTLWVLEGPKLRKRYSGDWVSGKRQGLGVAIGNGKTADIYEGEWYMNKRHGRGKMRYANGDVYEGEWHGGVRSGFGVLQKANGDRFEGQWLDGRKEGPGCYIFQDTNKVLEGEWTDDIAKTGEYRALEVRETRRHGLSSPLDFTLPVLTVADPDLILEEAAAGERQLRKGRRRAGDFTDASDVWADCGRRTPVFTRRQIAKLREHFESFVARSADKEGNRGRQIQLNLLPEMLGGLGQEISENEFSMLMHHIGADPASFISFADFVDIVSTFFE
;
A
#
# COMPACT_ATOMS: atom_id res chain seq x y z
N MET A 1 22.02 -48.30 -73.32
CA MET A 1 20.71 -48.66 -72.74
C MET A 1 20.94 -49.81 -71.78
N GLN A 2 20.58 -49.84 -70.50
CA GLN A 2 19.86 -49.00 -69.53
C GLN A 2 20.44 -49.42 -68.15
N ILE A 3 21.01 -48.51 -67.34
CA ILE A 3 20.44 -47.90 -66.11
C ILE A 3 19.60 -48.85 -65.23
N SER A 4 20.04 -49.06 -63.97
CA SER A 4 19.26 -49.11 -62.70
C SER A 4 20.25 -49.49 -61.57
N SER A 5 20.75 -48.58 -60.72
CA SER A 5 20.12 -47.81 -59.62
C SER A 5 20.56 -48.32 -58.23
N SER A 6 21.50 -47.57 -57.66
CA SER A 6 21.81 -47.30 -56.24
C SER A 6 20.98 -47.98 -55.14
N THR A 7 21.67 -48.57 -54.16
CA THR A 7 21.22 -48.54 -52.75
C THR A 7 22.45 -48.41 -51.85
N MET A 8 22.84 -47.18 -51.53
CA MET A 8 23.76 -46.91 -50.41
C MET A 8 23.01 -47.13 -49.09
N VAL A 9 23.37 -48.18 -48.37
CA VAL A 9 23.03 -48.29 -46.94
C VAL A 9 23.94 -47.33 -46.19
N SER A 10 23.44 -46.12 -45.96
CA SER A 10 24.03 -45.16 -45.01
C SER A 10 23.95 -45.75 -43.61
N GLY A 11 25.05 -46.34 -43.15
CA GLY A 11 25.23 -46.66 -41.74
C GLY A 11 25.25 -45.35 -40.95
N ARG A 12 24.13 -45.04 -40.28
CA ARG A 12 24.08 -44.01 -39.24
C ARG A 12 25.08 -44.40 -38.15
N MET A 13 26.29 -43.86 -38.25
CA MET A 13 27.25 -43.79 -37.17
C MET A 13 26.61 -42.89 -36.11
N VAL A 14 25.89 -43.50 -35.17
CA VAL A 14 25.23 -42.79 -34.08
C VAL A 14 26.36 -42.14 -33.29
N ASP A 15 26.45 -40.81 -33.40
CA ASP A 15 27.43 -40.02 -32.68
C ASP A 15 27.22 -40.21 -31.17
N LEU A 16 27.95 -41.16 -30.60
CA LEU A 16 27.97 -41.48 -29.18
C LEU A 16 28.47 -40.29 -28.35
N GLY A 17 29.17 -39.34 -28.98
CA GLY A 17 29.62 -38.08 -28.39
C GLY A 17 28.48 -37.10 -28.16
N SER A 18 27.61 -36.87 -29.15
CA SER A 18 26.42 -36.01 -28.99
C SER A 18 25.43 -36.57 -27.98
N ARG A 19 25.11 -37.88 -28.02
CA ARG A 19 24.23 -38.51 -27.02
C ARG A 19 24.76 -38.39 -25.58
N ARG A 20 26.06 -38.60 -25.37
CA ARG A 20 26.69 -38.42 -24.04
C ARG A 20 26.71 -36.96 -23.59
N ARG A 21 26.91 -36.01 -24.52
CA ARG A 21 26.89 -34.58 -24.23
C ARG A 21 25.47 -34.10 -23.90
N GLU A 22 24.46 -34.54 -24.65
CA GLU A 22 23.05 -34.29 -24.38
C GLU A 22 22.60 -34.88 -23.04
N GLN A 23 23.01 -36.12 -22.73
CA GLN A 23 22.77 -36.72 -21.41
C GLN A 23 23.47 -35.97 -20.27
N ARG A 24 24.69 -35.46 -20.48
CA ARG A 24 25.40 -34.61 -19.49
C ARG A 24 24.73 -33.25 -19.31
N LEU A 25 24.24 -32.63 -20.39
CA LEU A 25 23.46 -31.38 -20.31
C LEU A 25 22.10 -31.62 -19.64
N ALA A 26 21.43 -32.72 -19.92
CA ALA A 26 20.17 -33.10 -19.28
C ALA A 26 20.35 -33.35 -17.78
N THR A 27 21.45 -34.03 -17.38
CA THR A 27 21.78 -34.24 -15.97
C THR A 27 22.27 -32.96 -15.27
N SER A 28 22.93 -32.03 -15.98
CA SER A 28 23.25 -30.69 -15.46
C SER A 28 21.99 -29.88 -15.21
N LYS A 29 21.09 -29.81 -16.20
CA LYS A 29 19.80 -29.10 -16.08
C LYS A 29 18.93 -29.69 -14.95
N ALA A 30 18.89 -31.02 -14.82
CA ALA A 30 18.17 -31.66 -13.72
C ALA A 30 18.79 -31.34 -12.35
N ARG A 31 20.13 -31.26 -12.25
CA ARG A 31 20.82 -30.83 -11.03
C ARG A 31 20.60 -29.36 -10.71
N GLU A 32 20.54 -28.50 -11.73
CA GLU A 32 20.21 -27.08 -11.59
C GLU A 32 18.76 -26.91 -11.08
N LEU A 33 17.80 -27.63 -11.67
CA LEU A 33 16.41 -27.63 -11.19
C LEU A 33 16.27 -28.15 -9.76
N LEU A 34 17.04 -29.17 -9.36
CA LEU A 34 17.06 -29.67 -7.99
C LEU A 34 17.82 -28.74 -7.02
N ALA A 35 18.69 -27.88 -7.53
CA ALA A 35 19.42 -26.89 -6.75
C ALA A 35 18.60 -25.62 -6.48
N MET A 36 17.53 -25.40 -7.27
CA MET A 36 16.61 -24.29 -7.05
C MET A 36 15.98 -24.39 -5.66
N ARG A 37 16.03 -23.28 -4.93
CA ARG A 37 15.38 -23.15 -3.64
C ARG A 37 13.92 -22.81 -3.87
N ASP A 38 13.09 -23.82 -3.71
CA ASP A 38 11.63 -23.67 -3.66
C ASP A 38 11.06 -24.21 -2.34
N GLY A 39 10.03 -23.53 -1.82
CA GLY A 39 9.30 -23.91 -0.60
C GLY A 39 9.90 -23.36 0.70
N PRO A 40 9.36 -23.79 1.87
CA PRO A 40 9.77 -23.28 3.18
C PRO A 40 11.18 -23.79 3.54
N ARG A 41 12.14 -22.88 3.68
CA ARG A 41 13.55 -23.23 3.95
C ARG A 41 14.19 -22.30 4.96
N ARG A 42 15.15 -22.86 5.70
CA ARG A 42 16.13 -22.11 6.50
C ARG A 42 17.44 -22.02 5.72
N THR A 43 17.87 -20.81 5.43
CA THR A 43 19.06 -20.53 4.63
C THR A 43 20.03 -19.65 5.42
N LEU A 44 21.30 -20.01 5.34
CA LEU A 44 22.42 -19.19 5.80
C LEU A 44 23.00 -18.45 4.61
N TYR A 45 23.21 -17.13 4.72
CA TYR A 45 23.90 -16.37 3.67
C TYR A 45 25.19 -15.82 4.23
N GLY A 46 26.28 -16.14 3.54
CA GLY A 46 27.62 -15.73 3.91
C GLY A 46 28.13 -16.51 5.12
N VAL A 47 29.20 -17.26 4.88
CA VAL A 47 30.09 -17.77 5.92
C VAL A 47 31.40 -17.04 5.66
N ARG A 48 31.86 -16.20 6.58
CA ARG A 48 33.08 -15.41 6.41
C ARG A 48 34.14 -15.87 7.39
N TYR A 49 35.41 -15.73 7.00
CA TYR A 49 36.53 -16.07 7.88
C TYR A 49 36.49 -15.21 9.15
N ASN A 50 36.74 -15.83 10.29
CA ASN A 50 36.84 -15.14 11.57
C ASN A 50 38.24 -14.49 11.69
N PRO A 51 38.36 -13.15 11.67
CA PRO A 51 39.67 -12.49 11.72
C PRO A 51 40.44 -12.78 13.02
N ASP A 52 39.73 -13.07 14.13
CA ASP A 52 40.35 -13.38 15.41
C ASP A 52 40.88 -14.82 15.47
N TYR A 53 40.36 -15.71 14.62
CA TYR A 53 40.82 -17.09 14.54
C TYR A 53 42.27 -17.17 14.05
N GLY A 54 42.66 -16.37 13.06
CA GLY A 54 44.04 -16.35 12.56
C GLY A 54 45.05 -15.95 13.64
N LYS A 55 44.73 -14.92 14.42
CA LYS A 55 45.55 -14.44 15.56
C LYS A 55 45.56 -15.44 16.72
N ALA A 56 44.42 -16.03 17.05
CA ALA A 56 44.35 -17.06 18.08
C ALA A 56 45.09 -18.33 17.65
N LYS A 57 45.13 -18.63 16.35
CA LYS A 57 45.86 -19.78 15.79
C LYS A 57 47.37 -19.60 15.94
N SER A 58 47.90 -18.40 15.70
CA SER A 58 49.32 -18.11 15.94
C SER A 58 49.69 -18.09 17.44
N LEU A 59 48.73 -17.74 18.31
CA LEU A 59 48.91 -17.73 19.77
C LEU A 59 48.55 -19.05 20.47
N GLY A 60 48.21 -20.12 19.72
CA GLY A 60 47.83 -21.42 20.29
C GLY A 60 46.47 -21.45 21.02
N MET A 61 45.66 -20.39 20.92
CA MET A 61 44.36 -20.23 21.58
C MET A 61 43.15 -20.50 20.66
N ALA A 62 43.38 -20.91 19.41
CA ALA A 62 42.33 -21.09 18.39
C ALA A 62 41.27 -22.14 18.72
N SER A 63 41.51 -23.06 19.66
CA SER A 63 40.57 -24.14 20.01
C SER A 63 39.22 -23.63 20.54
N LYS A 64 39.17 -22.38 21.02
CA LYS A 64 37.94 -21.75 21.51
C LYS A 64 37.20 -20.93 20.46
N LEU A 65 37.78 -20.71 19.28
CA LEU A 65 37.22 -19.87 18.23
C LEU A 65 36.90 -20.71 16.99
N GLN A 66 35.75 -20.44 16.37
CA GLN A 66 35.45 -21.03 15.07
C GLN A 66 36.20 -20.28 13.94
N PRO A 67 36.69 -20.99 12.91
CA PRO A 67 37.38 -20.40 11.76
C PRO A 67 36.47 -19.52 10.89
N TYR A 68 35.17 -19.69 11.00
CA TYR A 68 34.19 -18.91 10.26
C TYR A 68 33.09 -18.39 11.16
N ILE A 69 32.53 -17.23 10.80
CA ILE A 69 31.35 -16.64 11.41
C ILE A 69 30.25 -16.49 10.38
N GLN A 70 29.02 -16.65 10.84
CA GLN A 70 27.82 -16.57 10.03
C GLN A 70 27.46 -15.11 9.77
N SER A 71 27.24 -14.74 8.51
CA SER A 71 26.95 -13.37 8.06
C SER A 71 25.44 -13.07 8.00
N GLY A 72 24.55 -14.07 7.96
CA GLY A 72 23.11 -13.82 8.06
C GLY A 72 22.23 -15.06 7.95
N THR A 73 20.95 -14.93 8.27
CA THR A 73 19.94 -15.99 8.12
C THR A 73 18.69 -15.48 7.40
N TYR A 74 18.04 -16.38 6.68
CA TYR A 74 16.63 -16.26 6.35
C TYR A 74 15.90 -17.56 6.67
N VAL A 75 14.70 -17.44 7.18
CA VAL A 75 13.77 -18.56 7.37
C VAL A 75 12.45 -18.11 6.77
N GLY A 76 11.98 -18.79 5.73
CA GLY A 76 10.75 -18.42 5.05
C GLY A 76 10.58 -19.16 3.73
N GLU A 77 9.58 -18.74 2.99
CA GLU A 77 9.28 -19.31 1.67
C GLU A 77 10.27 -18.81 0.61
N TRP A 78 10.49 -19.68 -0.36
CA TRP A 78 11.31 -19.44 -1.53
C TRP A 78 10.58 -19.84 -2.79
N VAL A 79 10.76 -19.05 -3.83
CA VAL A 79 10.30 -19.33 -5.20
C VAL A 79 11.41 -18.88 -6.14
N GLU A 80 11.90 -19.79 -7.00
CA GLU A 80 12.93 -19.52 -8.00
C GLU A 80 14.18 -18.83 -7.42
N ASP A 81 14.72 -19.37 -6.33
CA ASP A 81 15.88 -18.83 -5.61
C ASP A 81 15.70 -17.40 -5.06
N LYS A 82 14.47 -16.91 -4.99
CA LYS A 82 14.12 -15.64 -4.37
C LYS A 82 13.28 -15.86 -3.11
N LYS A 83 13.44 -14.95 -2.16
CA LYS A 83 12.57 -14.90 -0.98
C LYS A 83 11.19 -14.43 -1.41
N GLU A 84 10.19 -15.22 -1.09
CA GLU A 84 8.79 -14.97 -1.41
C GLU A 84 7.95 -15.21 -0.15
N GLY A 85 6.73 -14.68 -0.09
CA GLY A 85 5.81 -14.94 1.00
C GLY A 85 6.32 -14.46 2.37
N PHE A 86 5.84 -15.06 3.45
CA PHE A 86 6.25 -14.64 4.79
C PHE A 86 7.63 -15.20 5.16
N GLY A 87 8.48 -14.36 5.75
CA GLY A 87 9.80 -14.77 6.17
C GLY A 87 10.42 -13.91 7.26
N LYS A 88 11.44 -14.47 7.89
CA LYS A 88 12.27 -13.83 8.91
C LYS A 88 13.70 -13.77 8.42
N GLN A 89 14.23 -12.55 8.26
CA GLN A 89 15.62 -12.30 7.91
C GLN A 89 16.39 -11.71 9.09
N VAL A 90 17.60 -12.20 9.34
CA VAL A 90 18.58 -11.57 10.24
C VAL A 90 19.82 -11.25 9.43
N TRP A 91 20.22 -9.99 9.42
CA TRP A 91 21.42 -9.51 8.73
C TRP A 91 22.67 -9.62 9.60
N GLU A 92 23.83 -9.45 8.99
CA GLU A 92 25.15 -9.56 9.63
C GLU A 92 25.31 -8.65 10.84
N HIS A 93 24.81 -7.41 10.72
CA HIS A 93 24.87 -6.41 11.76
C HIS A 93 23.78 -6.60 12.84
N GLY A 94 23.13 -7.77 12.86
CA GLY A 94 22.15 -8.16 13.88
C GLY A 94 20.74 -7.60 13.67
N ALA A 95 20.51 -6.70 12.71
CA ALA A 95 19.17 -6.26 12.36
C ALA A 95 18.30 -7.47 11.97
N LYS A 96 17.01 -7.41 12.29
CA LYS A 96 16.03 -8.46 12.02
C LYS A 96 14.84 -7.86 11.27
N TYR A 97 14.31 -8.57 10.30
CA TYR A 97 13.02 -8.28 9.69
C TYR A 97 12.15 -9.53 9.72
N GLU A 98 10.86 -9.32 9.89
CA GLU A 98 9.84 -10.37 9.89
C GLU A 98 8.61 -9.80 9.22
N GLY A 99 8.18 -10.43 8.14
CA GLY A 99 7.13 -9.91 7.26
C GLY A 99 7.18 -10.56 5.89
N GLU A 100 6.42 -9.99 4.97
CA GLU A 100 6.31 -10.51 3.62
C GLU A 100 7.53 -10.13 2.75
N PHE A 101 7.84 -11.01 1.81
CA PHE A 101 8.85 -10.85 0.79
C PHE A 101 8.24 -11.09 -0.58
N LEU A 102 8.71 -10.31 -1.57
CA LEU A 102 8.37 -10.47 -2.97
C LEU A 102 9.64 -10.29 -3.79
N ALA A 103 9.97 -11.28 -4.61
CA ALA A 103 11.16 -11.29 -5.46
C ALA A 103 12.45 -10.93 -4.70
N GLY A 104 12.61 -11.45 -3.48
CA GLY A 104 13.80 -11.23 -2.64
C GLY A 104 13.79 -9.94 -1.82
N LYS A 105 12.82 -9.05 -2.01
CA LYS A 105 12.72 -7.75 -1.32
C LYS A 105 11.59 -7.78 -0.28
N ARG A 106 11.74 -7.00 0.79
CA ARG A 106 10.66 -6.78 1.76
C ARG A 106 9.44 -6.18 1.05
N HIS A 107 8.26 -6.74 1.28
CA HIS A 107 7.01 -6.34 0.66
C HIS A 107 5.87 -6.52 1.67
N GLY A 108 4.66 -6.06 1.34
CA GLY A 108 3.47 -6.26 2.17
C GLY A 108 3.65 -5.73 3.59
N ARG A 109 3.10 -6.43 4.58
CA ARG A 109 3.24 -6.02 5.99
C ARG A 109 4.49 -6.64 6.60
N GLY A 110 5.21 -5.82 7.36
CA GLY A 110 6.40 -6.31 8.06
C GLY A 110 6.91 -5.40 9.15
N THR A 111 7.68 -6.00 10.04
CA THR A 111 8.33 -5.31 11.14
C THR A 111 9.85 -5.40 10.99
N LEU A 112 10.52 -4.27 11.19
CA LEU A 112 11.97 -4.16 11.22
C LEU A 112 12.43 -3.89 12.65
N TRP A 113 13.40 -4.66 13.12
CA TRP A 113 14.14 -4.46 14.35
C TRP A 113 15.59 -4.16 14.03
N VAL A 114 16.18 -3.23 14.77
CA VAL A 114 17.59 -2.89 14.68
C VAL A 114 18.22 -3.10 16.04
N LEU A 115 19.46 -3.56 16.04
CA LEU A 115 20.23 -3.77 17.25
C LEU A 115 20.60 -2.41 17.86
N GLU A 116 20.25 -2.20 19.13
CA GLU A 116 20.69 -1.06 19.94
C GLU A 116 21.38 -1.60 21.20
N GLY A 117 22.72 -1.56 21.22
CA GLY A 117 23.52 -2.23 22.23
C GLY A 117 23.31 -3.75 22.18
N PRO A 118 23.02 -4.43 23.31
CA PRO A 118 22.78 -5.87 23.32
C PRO A 118 21.34 -6.27 22.96
N LYS A 119 20.42 -5.31 22.73
CA LYS A 119 18.98 -5.59 22.58
C LYS A 119 18.47 -5.19 21.20
N LEU A 120 17.57 -6.00 20.65
CA LEU A 120 16.81 -5.65 19.45
C LEU A 120 15.69 -4.68 19.82
N ARG A 121 15.61 -3.57 19.09
CA ARG A 121 14.53 -2.57 19.22
C ARG A 121 13.74 -2.51 17.94
N LYS A 122 12.41 -2.54 18.09
CA LYS A 122 11.48 -2.36 16.97
C LYS A 122 11.67 -0.96 16.41
N ARG A 123 11.90 -0.85 15.10
CA ARG A 123 12.16 0.42 14.39
C ARG A 123 11.04 0.85 13.51
N TYR A 124 10.39 -0.12 12.88
CA TYR A 124 9.30 0.14 11.97
C TYR A 124 8.35 -1.04 11.97
N SER A 125 7.06 -0.75 11.90
CA SER A 125 5.98 -1.70 11.71
C SER A 125 5.04 -1.11 10.70
N GLY A 126 4.79 -1.79 9.59
CA GLY A 126 3.84 -1.27 8.62
C GLY A 126 4.07 -1.86 7.24
N ASP A 127 3.61 -1.10 6.27
CA ASP A 127 3.58 -1.48 4.87
C ASP A 127 4.96 -1.25 4.20
N TRP A 128 5.29 -2.16 3.30
CA TRP A 128 6.53 -2.21 2.54
C TRP A 128 6.24 -2.47 1.07
N VAL A 129 6.94 -1.75 0.20
CA VAL A 129 6.93 -2.01 -1.25
C VAL A 129 8.37 -2.01 -1.73
N SER A 130 8.80 -3.14 -2.30
CA SER A 130 10.13 -3.29 -2.90
C SER A 130 11.29 -2.84 -1.99
N GLY A 131 11.21 -3.17 -0.71
CA GLY A 131 12.23 -2.83 0.29
C GLY A 131 12.14 -1.43 0.88
N LYS A 132 11.15 -0.61 0.48
CA LYS A 132 10.92 0.74 0.98
C LYS A 132 9.64 0.79 1.82
N ARG A 133 9.64 1.60 2.88
CA ARG A 133 8.44 1.92 3.65
C ARG A 133 7.49 2.73 2.76
N GLN A 134 6.24 2.27 2.66
CA GLN A 134 5.23 2.88 1.82
C GLN A 134 3.86 2.44 2.33
N GLY A 135 2.86 3.32 2.39
CA GLY A 135 1.57 3.02 3.01
C GLY A 135 1.57 3.39 4.50
N LEU A 136 0.78 2.69 5.33
CA LEU A 136 0.66 3.02 6.74
C LEU A 136 1.78 2.36 7.54
N GLY A 137 2.32 3.09 8.52
CA GLY A 137 3.33 2.53 9.39
C GLY A 137 3.70 3.36 10.60
N VAL A 138 4.17 2.65 11.62
CA VAL A 138 4.70 3.21 12.87
C VAL A 138 6.22 3.08 12.84
N ALA A 139 6.94 4.20 12.89
CA ALA A 139 8.38 4.25 13.08
C ALA A 139 8.74 4.73 14.48
N ILE A 140 9.74 4.07 15.07
CA ILE A 140 10.27 4.39 16.38
C ILE A 140 11.72 4.82 16.21
N GLY A 141 12.00 6.04 16.68
CA GLY A 141 13.30 6.70 16.73
C GLY A 141 14.31 5.90 17.54
N ASN A 142 15.57 6.32 17.48
CA ASN A 142 16.65 5.62 18.19
C ASN A 142 16.66 5.99 19.66
N GLY A 143 17.47 5.29 20.45
CA GLY A 143 17.66 5.62 21.87
C GLY A 143 18.11 7.06 22.16
N LYS A 144 18.44 7.89 21.14
CA LYS A 144 18.76 9.32 21.30
C LYS A 144 17.56 10.23 21.10
N THR A 145 16.75 10.00 20.06
CA THR A 145 15.64 10.89 19.74
C THR A 145 14.28 10.36 20.16
N ALA A 146 14.14 9.05 20.46
CA ALA A 146 12.91 8.38 20.93
C ALA A 146 11.59 8.78 20.23
N ASP A 147 11.65 9.44 19.08
CA ASP A 147 10.48 10.00 18.39
C ASP A 147 9.62 8.87 17.85
N ILE A 148 8.30 9.01 17.91
CA ILE A 148 7.35 8.02 17.40
C ILE A 148 6.52 8.68 16.33
N TYR A 149 6.65 8.18 15.10
CA TYR A 149 5.80 8.57 13.99
C TYR A 149 4.81 7.47 13.68
N GLU A 150 3.55 7.83 13.53
CA GLU A 150 2.47 6.97 13.08
C GLU A 150 1.73 7.68 11.94
N GLY A 151 1.72 7.10 10.75
CA GLY A 151 1.08 7.72 9.61
C GLY A 151 1.49 7.11 8.29
N GLU A 152 1.26 7.87 7.23
CA GLU A 152 1.54 7.44 5.88
C GLU A 152 3.03 7.61 5.49
N TRP A 153 3.50 6.71 4.63
CA TRP A 153 4.86 6.65 4.14
C TRP A 153 4.85 6.58 2.63
N TYR A 154 5.84 7.21 2.01
CA TYR A 154 6.12 7.07 0.59
C TYR A 154 7.63 7.05 0.38
N MET A 155 8.14 6.00 -0.29
CA MET A 155 9.57 5.88 -0.62
C MET A 155 10.51 6.12 0.57
N ASN A 156 10.25 5.50 1.73
CA ASN A 156 10.99 5.68 2.99
C ASN A 156 10.88 7.06 3.66
N LYS A 157 10.04 7.97 3.17
CA LYS A 157 9.79 9.29 3.76
C LYS A 157 8.37 9.34 4.36
N ARG A 158 8.21 10.12 5.43
CA ARG A 158 6.87 10.46 5.96
C ARG A 158 6.10 11.23 4.89
N HIS A 159 4.85 10.90 4.70
CA HIS A 159 3.99 11.49 3.68
C HIS A 159 2.54 11.50 4.17
N GLY A 160 1.64 12.18 3.46
CA GLY A 160 0.20 12.14 3.75
C GLY A 160 -0.11 12.58 5.19
N ARG A 161 -1.13 11.98 5.82
CA ARG A 161 -1.49 12.30 7.20
C ARG A 161 -0.66 11.48 8.18
N GLY A 162 -0.23 12.11 9.26
CA GLY A 162 0.49 11.42 10.32
C GLY A 162 0.67 12.20 11.60
N LYS A 163 0.91 11.45 12.67
CA LYS A 163 1.15 11.92 14.02
C LYS A 163 2.59 11.64 14.41
N MET A 164 3.31 12.68 14.82
CA MET A 164 4.65 12.60 15.38
C MET A 164 4.61 12.97 16.86
N ARG A 165 5.17 12.10 17.70
CA ARG A 165 5.47 12.37 19.11
C ARG A 165 6.97 12.52 19.22
N TYR A 166 7.43 13.69 19.61
CA TYR A 166 8.85 14.00 19.75
C TYR A 166 9.37 13.62 21.14
N ALA A 167 10.66 13.32 21.29
CA ALA A 167 11.26 13.04 22.60
C ALA A 167 11.09 14.18 23.62
N ASN A 168 11.01 15.43 23.16
CA ASN A 168 10.82 16.58 24.04
C ASN A 168 9.40 16.69 24.59
N GLY A 169 8.47 15.81 24.18
CA GLY A 169 7.07 15.81 24.59
C GLY A 169 6.13 16.54 23.61
N ASP A 170 6.66 17.22 22.60
CA ASP A 170 5.85 17.86 21.57
C ASP A 170 5.12 16.79 20.74
N VAL A 171 3.93 17.13 20.27
CA VAL A 171 3.10 16.28 19.41
C VAL A 171 2.65 17.09 18.22
N TYR A 172 2.98 16.62 17.02
CA TYR A 172 2.44 17.15 15.78
C TYR A 172 1.46 16.15 15.16
N GLU A 173 0.31 16.62 14.71
CA GLU A 173 -0.68 15.83 13.98
C GLU A 173 -1.14 16.64 12.77
N GLY A 174 -0.92 16.13 11.58
CA GLY A 174 -1.24 16.86 10.36
C GLY A 174 -0.66 16.22 9.12
N GLU A 175 -0.59 17.02 8.07
CA GLU A 175 -0.05 16.61 6.78
C GLU A 175 1.49 16.64 6.76
N TRP A 176 2.06 15.76 5.93
CA TRP A 176 3.48 15.56 5.73
C TRP A 176 3.77 15.43 4.24
N HIS A 177 4.85 16.07 3.79
CA HIS A 177 5.35 15.92 2.43
C HIS A 177 6.86 15.71 2.48
N GLY A 178 7.35 14.68 1.79
CA GLY A 178 8.80 14.45 1.66
C GLY A 178 9.59 14.33 2.98
N GLY A 179 8.95 13.99 4.10
CA GLY A 179 9.58 13.92 5.40
C GLY A 179 9.52 15.22 6.23
N VAL A 180 8.92 16.29 5.74
CA VAL A 180 8.70 17.56 6.46
C VAL A 180 7.20 17.80 6.68
N ARG A 181 6.87 18.62 7.69
CA ARG A 181 5.49 19.06 7.95
C ARG A 181 5.05 19.97 6.79
N SER A 182 3.85 19.76 6.29
CA SER A 182 3.30 20.51 5.15
C SER A 182 1.78 20.47 5.22
N GLY A 183 1.08 21.42 4.61
CA GLY A 183 -0.39 21.48 4.64
C GLY A 183 -0.93 21.84 6.02
N PHE A 184 -2.16 21.46 6.32
CA PHE A 184 -2.75 21.76 7.62
C PHE A 184 -2.23 20.81 8.72
N GLY A 185 -1.93 21.36 9.89
CA GLY A 185 -1.46 20.57 11.03
C GLY A 185 -1.56 21.29 12.37
N VAL A 186 -1.62 20.47 13.42
CA VAL A 186 -1.69 20.88 14.83
C VAL A 186 -0.40 20.48 15.53
N LEU A 187 0.33 21.45 16.07
CA LEU A 187 1.47 21.23 16.95
C LEU A 187 1.09 21.58 18.39
N GLN A 188 1.04 20.57 19.25
CA GLN A 188 0.97 20.74 20.70
C GLN A 188 2.37 20.63 21.28
N LYS A 189 2.82 21.66 21.98
CA LYS A 189 4.11 21.68 22.65
C LYS A 189 4.01 21.04 24.04
N ALA A 190 5.13 20.57 24.56
CA ALA A 190 5.23 19.99 25.90
C ALA A 190 4.85 20.97 27.03
N ASN A 191 5.01 22.28 26.80
CA ASN A 191 4.55 23.33 27.73
C ASN A 191 3.04 23.59 27.68
N GLY A 192 2.30 22.88 26.80
CA GLY A 192 0.86 23.00 26.63
C GLY A 192 0.44 23.96 25.53
N ASP A 193 1.33 24.84 25.05
CA ASP A 193 1.03 25.72 23.92
C ASP A 193 0.60 24.90 22.70
N ARG A 194 -0.30 25.47 21.90
CA ARG A 194 -0.86 24.78 20.74
C ARG A 194 -0.86 25.71 19.54
N PHE A 195 -0.37 25.22 18.41
CA PHE A 195 -0.52 25.89 17.12
C PHE A 195 -1.37 25.04 16.19
N GLU A 196 -2.32 25.67 15.52
CA GLU A 196 -3.17 25.07 14.49
C GLU A 196 -3.11 25.93 13.25
N GLY A 197 -2.74 25.37 12.10
CA GLY A 197 -2.68 26.17 10.89
C GLY A 197 -1.95 25.49 9.76
N GLN A 198 -1.60 26.31 8.77
CA GLN A 198 -0.89 25.88 7.58
C GLN A 198 0.63 25.77 7.84
N TRP A 199 1.24 24.78 7.21
CA TRP A 199 2.65 24.46 7.29
C TRP A 199 3.25 24.34 5.88
N LEU A 200 4.46 24.87 5.71
CA LEU A 200 5.25 24.71 4.49
C LEU A 200 6.71 24.45 4.87
N ASP A 201 7.29 23.38 4.31
CA ASP A 201 8.69 22.97 4.53
C ASP A 201 9.12 22.93 6.01
N GLY A 202 8.20 22.50 6.87
CA GLY A 202 8.44 22.38 8.30
C GLY A 202 8.26 23.66 9.11
N ARG A 203 7.85 24.78 8.51
CA ARG A 203 7.58 26.07 9.17
C ARG A 203 6.09 26.40 9.12
N LYS A 204 5.62 27.21 10.07
CA LYS A 204 4.27 27.77 10.03
C LYS A 204 4.21 28.81 8.90
N GLU A 205 3.25 28.67 8.01
CA GLU A 205 3.13 29.48 6.79
C GLU A 205 1.65 29.63 6.43
N GLY A 206 1.16 30.84 6.19
CA GLY A 206 -0.25 31.12 5.91
C GLY A 206 -1.11 31.26 7.18
N PRO A 207 -2.45 31.07 7.09
CA PRO A 207 -3.35 31.30 8.21
C PRO A 207 -3.14 30.28 9.34
N GLY A 208 -3.13 30.76 10.58
CA GLY A 208 -2.96 29.92 11.76
C GLY A 208 -3.33 30.59 13.08
N CYS A 209 -3.59 29.75 14.08
CA CYS A 209 -4.02 30.08 15.42
C CYS A 209 -3.01 29.52 16.43
N TYR A 210 -2.45 30.37 17.28
CA TYR A 210 -1.55 29.99 18.37
C TYR A 210 -2.21 30.26 19.72
N ILE A 211 -2.39 29.21 20.50
CA ILE A 211 -2.99 29.23 21.84
C ILE A 211 -1.86 29.15 22.87
N PHE A 212 -1.76 30.19 23.68
CA PHE A 212 -0.84 30.27 24.82
C PHE A 212 -1.52 29.65 26.04
N GLN A 213 -1.02 28.50 26.48
CA GLN A 213 -1.67 27.73 27.55
C GLN A 213 -1.56 28.41 28.92
N ASP A 214 -0.50 29.17 29.14
CA ASP A 214 -0.19 29.86 30.39
C ASP A 214 -1.10 31.09 30.63
N THR A 215 -1.39 31.84 29.58
CA THR A 215 -2.13 33.09 29.62
C THR A 215 -3.58 32.94 29.20
N ASN A 216 -3.97 31.77 28.66
CA ASN A 216 -5.26 31.54 27.99
C ASN A 216 -5.55 32.63 26.96
N LYS A 217 -4.55 32.95 26.15
CA LYS A 217 -4.67 33.93 25.05
C LYS A 217 -4.47 33.23 23.72
N VAL A 218 -5.06 33.79 22.69
CA VAL A 218 -4.99 33.26 21.34
C VAL A 218 -4.47 34.35 20.39
N LEU A 219 -3.55 33.95 19.51
CA LEU A 219 -3.04 34.75 18.41
C LEU A 219 -3.49 34.10 17.10
N GLU A 220 -4.48 34.70 16.44
CA GLU A 220 -4.96 34.26 15.13
C GLU A 220 -4.43 35.21 14.06
N GLY A 221 -3.81 34.69 13.00
CA GLY A 221 -3.15 35.56 12.04
C GLY A 221 -2.51 34.84 10.86
N GLU A 222 -1.81 35.62 10.04
CA GLU A 222 -1.00 35.13 8.90
C GLU A 222 0.45 34.93 9.34
N TRP A 223 0.99 33.73 9.08
CA TRP A 223 2.32 33.31 9.46
C TRP A 223 3.24 33.25 8.24
N THR A 224 4.50 33.64 8.42
CA THR A 224 5.55 33.44 7.42
C THR A 224 6.84 33.10 8.14
N ASP A 225 7.48 31.99 7.76
CA ASP A 225 8.72 31.52 8.36
C ASP A 225 8.66 31.45 9.90
N ASP A 226 7.61 30.82 10.44
CA ASP A 226 7.35 30.67 11.88
C ASP A 226 7.02 31.98 12.64
N ILE A 227 6.93 33.12 11.95
CA ILE A 227 6.65 34.44 12.53
C ILE A 227 5.28 34.94 12.07
N ALA A 228 4.40 35.27 13.02
CA ALA A 228 3.13 35.94 12.73
C ALA A 228 3.40 37.36 12.19
N LYS A 229 2.96 37.66 10.97
CA LYS A 229 3.12 38.97 10.31
C LYS A 229 1.98 39.91 10.62
N THR A 230 0.77 39.38 10.67
CA THR A 230 -0.46 40.08 11.03
C THR A 230 -1.32 39.15 11.88
N GLY A 231 -2.17 39.70 12.73
CA GLY A 231 -3.08 38.88 13.52
C GLY A 231 -3.77 39.64 14.63
N GLU A 232 -4.80 39.02 15.18
CA GLU A 232 -5.53 39.47 16.35
C GLU A 232 -5.05 38.68 17.57
N TYR A 233 -4.72 39.41 18.64
CA TYR A 233 -4.34 38.84 19.92
C TYR A 233 -5.45 39.10 20.94
N ARG A 234 -6.16 38.06 21.33
CA ARG A 234 -7.35 38.16 22.20
C ARG A 234 -7.31 37.14 23.33
N ALA A 235 -8.07 37.40 24.38
CA ALA A 235 -8.30 36.41 25.43
C ALA A 235 -9.09 35.24 24.83
N LEU A 236 -8.70 34.01 25.16
CA LEU A 236 -9.48 32.84 24.83
C LEU A 236 -10.67 32.81 25.79
N GLU A 237 -11.83 33.27 25.32
CA GLU A 237 -13.06 33.18 26.10
C GLU A 237 -13.38 31.70 26.34
N VAL A 238 -13.37 31.30 27.61
CA VAL A 238 -13.68 29.94 28.03
C VAL A 238 -15.18 29.70 27.82
N ARG A 239 -15.59 29.38 26.60
CA ARG A 239 -16.84 28.64 26.38
C ARG A 239 -16.56 27.17 26.69
N GLU A 240 -16.76 26.88 27.98
CA GLU A 240 -17.00 25.58 28.62
C GLU A 240 -16.40 24.34 27.94
N THR A 241 -15.18 23.98 28.37
CA THR A 241 -14.78 22.58 28.38
C THR A 241 -14.65 22.09 29.83
N ARG A 242 -15.61 21.23 30.21
CA ARG A 242 -15.76 20.38 31.41
C ARG A 242 -16.79 20.81 32.45
N ARG A 243 -18.04 20.40 32.24
CA ARG A 243 -18.85 19.69 33.26
C ARG A 243 -19.74 18.65 32.60
N HIS A 244 -19.34 17.38 32.67
CA HIS A 244 -20.32 16.31 32.76
C HIS A 244 -20.89 16.32 34.18
N GLY A 245 -22.22 16.37 34.28
CA GLY A 245 -22.98 16.04 35.48
C GLY A 245 -23.71 17.19 36.15
N LEU A 246 -25.05 17.15 36.03
CA LEU A 246 -26.12 17.82 36.81
C LEU A 246 -26.81 19.05 36.18
N SER A 247 -27.99 18.76 35.60
CA SER A 247 -29.28 19.50 35.65
C SER A 247 -29.35 21.00 35.28
N SER A 248 -29.85 21.26 34.06
CA SER A 248 -30.90 22.22 33.58
C SER A 248 -31.50 23.23 34.60
N PRO A 249 -31.97 24.47 34.22
CA PRO A 249 -32.57 24.84 32.92
C PRO A 249 -32.33 26.27 32.40
N LEU A 250 -31.81 26.40 31.18
CA LEU A 250 -32.15 27.52 30.29
C LEU A 250 -32.24 26.96 28.87
N ASP A 251 -33.48 26.84 28.38
CA ASP A 251 -33.82 26.39 27.04
C ASP A 251 -33.25 27.35 26.01
N PHE A 252 -32.12 26.97 25.42
CA PHE A 252 -31.73 27.47 24.12
C PHE A 252 -31.73 26.29 23.15
N THR A 253 -32.75 26.22 22.31
CA THR A 253 -32.76 25.33 21.16
C THR A 253 -31.90 25.96 20.06
N LEU A 254 -30.80 25.28 19.70
CA LEU A 254 -30.01 25.63 18.52
C LEU A 254 -30.95 25.67 17.31
N PRO A 255 -30.94 26.75 16.51
CA PRO A 255 -31.66 26.75 15.24
C PRO A 255 -31.07 25.65 14.36
N VAL A 256 -31.93 24.84 13.76
CA VAL A 256 -31.53 23.79 12.83
C VAL A 256 -30.81 24.46 11.66
N LEU A 257 -29.49 24.30 11.61
CA LEU A 257 -28.67 24.74 10.49
C LEU A 257 -28.98 23.83 9.29
N THR A 258 -29.82 24.32 8.39
CA THR A 258 -30.00 23.75 7.06
C THR A 258 -29.00 24.38 6.10
N VAL A 259 -28.40 23.56 5.25
CA VAL A 259 -27.67 24.03 4.07
C VAL A 259 -28.64 24.90 3.24
N ALA A 260 -28.24 26.12 2.86
CA ALA A 260 -29.15 27.08 2.23
C ALA A 260 -29.76 26.56 0.91
N ASP A 261 -29.01 25.74 0.18
CA ASP A 261 -29.48 25.00 -0.99
C ASP A 261 -28.60 23.75 -1.18
N PRO A 262 -28.98 22.59 -0.62
CA PRO A 262 -28.17 21.38 -0.71
C PRO A 262 -28.02 20.87 -2.15
N ASP A 263 -29.00 21.14 -3.01
CA ASP A 263 -29.00 20.69 -4.41
C ASP A 263 -27.99 21.51 -5.23
N LEU A 264 -27.95 22.83 -5.03
CA LEU A 264 -26.98 23.71 -5.70
C LEU A 264 -25.54 23.35 -5.34
N ILE A 265 -25.27 23.04 -4.08
CA ILE A 265 -23.92 22.65 -3.62
C ILE A 265 -23.53 21.30 -4.21
N LEU A 266 -24.47 20.35 -4.29
CA LEU A 266 -24.24 19.06 -4.93
C LEU A 266 -24.01 19.21 -6.43
N GLU A 267 -24.74 20.10 -7.11
CA GLU A 267 -24.53 20.41 -8.52
C GLU A 267 -23.17 21.08 -8.77
N GLU A 268 -22.76 22.02 -7.92
CA GLU A 268 -21.47 22.71 -8.04
C GLU A 268 -20.29 21.76 -7.78
N ALA A 269 -20.39 20.92 -6.74
CA ALA A 269 -19.40 19.87 -6.46
C ALA A 269 -19.33 18.83 -7.60
N ALA A 270 -20.48 18.40 -8.13
CA ALA A 270 -20.55 17.49 -9.27
C ALA A 270 -20.02 18.14 -10.56
N ALA A 271 -20.25 19.42 -10.78
CA ALA A 271 -19.72 20.18 -11.92
C ALA A 271 -18.20 20.31 -11.86
N GLY A 272 -17.63 20.54 -10.67
CA GLY A 272 -16.19 20.55 -10.43
C GLY A 272 -15.54 19.20 -10.76
N GLU A 273 -16.11 18.10 -10.28
CA GLU A 273 -15.70 16.73 -10.62
C GLU A 273 -15.78 16.45 -12.13
N ARG A 274 -16.85 16.92 -12.79
CA ARG A 274 -17.04 16.77 -14.25
C ARG A 274 -15.96 17.53 -15.04
N GLN A 275 -15.52 18.71 -14.60
CA GLN A 275 -14.43 19.45 -15.24
C GLN A 275 -13.07 18.75 -15.07
N LEU A 276 -12.78 18.23 -13.88
CA LEU A 276 -11.57 17.45 -13.61
C LEU A 276 -11.51 16.18 -14.47
N ARG A 277 -12.63 15.48 -14.65
CA ARG A 277 -12.75 14.30 -15.53
C ARG A 277 -12.58 14.66 -17.02
N LYS A 278 -13.07 15.81 -17.47
CA LYS A 278 -12.84 16.31 -18.84
C LYS A 278 -11.38 16.70 -19.09
N GLY A 279 -10.70 17.26 -18.09
CA GLY A 279 -9.26 17.54 -18.13
C GLY A 279 -8.43 16.26 -18.26
N ARG A 280 -8.75 15.23 -17.47
CA ARG A 280 -8.11 13.89 -17.54
C ARG A 280 -8.29 13.18 -18.88
N ARG A 281 -9.38 13.44 -19.62
CA ARG A 281 -9.63 12.84 -20.95
C ARG A 281 -8.92 13.55 -22.12
N ARG A 282 -8.46 14.80 -21.94
CA ARG A 282 -7.70 15.54 -22.97
C ARG A 282 -6.19 15.31 -22.89
N ALA A 283 -5.68 14.91 -21.74
CA ALA A 283 -4.32 14.39 -21.60
C ALA A 283 -4.33 12.93 -22.09
N GLY A 284 -4.16 12.73 -23.39
CA GLY A 284 -4.06 11.41 -23.98
C GLY A 284 -2.82 10.68 -23.48
N ASP A 285 -3.00 9.83 -22.48
CA ASP A 285 -2.04 8.79 -22.11
C ASP A 285 -2.73 7.43 -22.25
N PHE A 286 -2.66 6.90 -23.47
CA PHE A 286 -3.05 5.53 -23.78
C PHE A 286 -1.78 4.69 -23.69
N THR A 287 -1.55 4.04 -22.55
CA THR A 287 -0.59 2.94 -22.46
C THR A 287 -1.26 1.73 -21.81
N ASP A 288 -1.27 0.67 -22.62
CA ASP A 288 -1.43 -0.77 -22.38
C ASP A 288 -2.29 -1.27 -21.19
N ALA A 289 -3.29 -2.09 -21.53
CA ALA A 289 -4.34 -2.60 -20.66
C ALA A 289 -3.89 -3.81 -19.80
N SER A 290 -2.80 -3.66 -19.05
CA SER A 290 -2.35 -4.65 -18.05
C SER A 290 -2.14 -4.10 -16.64
N ASP A 291 -2.22 -2.78 -16.42
CA ASP A 291 -1.88 -2.13 -15.14
C ASP A 291 -3.06 -1.48 -14.39
N VAL A 292 -4.30 -1.90 -14.65
CA VAL A 292 -5.48 -1.44 -13.88
C VAL A 292 -5.78 -2.40 -12.73
N TRP A 293 -4.88 -2.47 -11.73
CA TRP A 293 -5.25 -2.92 -10.37
C TRP A 293 -4.41 -2.26 -9.27
N ALA A 294 -4.00 -1.00 -9.46
CA ALA A 294 -3.22 -0.30 -8.43
C ALA A 294 -3.92 0.95 -7.85
N ASP A 295 -5.11 1.33 -8.32
CA ASP A 295 -5.73 2.57 -7.85
C ASP A 295 -7.25 2.45 -7.67
N CYS A 296 -7.64 1.65 -6.68
CA CYS A 296 -8.95 1.76 -6.04
C CYS A 296 -8.71 1.77 -4.52
N GLY A 297 -8.61 2.97 -3.96
CA GLY A 297 -8.55 3.17 -2.52
C GLY A 297 -9.85 2.69 -1.85
N ARG A 298 -9.70 2.01 -0.71
CA ARG A 298 -10.73 1.73 0.31
C ARG A 298 -11.94 0.92 -0.18
N ARG A 299 -11.81 -0.41 -0.18
CA ARG A 299 -12.80 -1.39 0.33
C ARG A 299 -12.09 -2.73 0.44
N THR A 300 -12.33 -3.47 1.51
CA THR A 300 -11.82 -4.84 1.69
C THR A 300 -12.26 -5.70 0.50
N PRO A 301 -11.42 -6.61 -0.04
CA PRO A 301 -11.83 -7.42 -1.18
C PRO A 301 -12.94 -8.39 -0.73
N VAL A 302 -14.19 -8.09 -1.11
CA VAL A 302 -15.40 -8.90 -0.84
C VAL A 302 -15.27 -10.28 -1.48
N PHE A 303 -14.49 -10.41 -2.56
CA PHE A 303 -14.27 -11.65 -3.29
C PHE A 303 -12.81 -12.10 -3.30
N THR A 304 -12.58 -13.40 -3.12
CA THR A 304 -11.28 -14.05 -3.33
C THR A 304 -10.90 -14.08 -4.81
N ARG A 305 -9.60 -14.20 -5.13
CA ARG A 305 -9.11 -14.34 -6.52
C ARG A 305 -9.80 -15.46 -7.32
N ARG A 306 -10.18 -16.56 -6.65
CA ARG A 306 -10.93 -17.66 -7.28
C ARG A 306 -12.38 -17.29 -7.59
N GLN A 307 -13.04 -16.51 -6.73
CA GLN A 307 -14.41 -16.03 -6.96
C GLN A 307 -14.44 -15.00 -8.10
N ILE A 308 -13.48 -14.08 -8.15
CA ILE A 308 -13.37 -13.09 -9.24
C ILE A 308 -13.12 -13.77 -10.58
N ALA A 309 -12.31 -14.84 -10.64
CA ALA A 309 -12.10 -15.60 -11.86
C ALA A 309 -13.40 -16.24 -12.39
N LYS A 310 -14.23 -16.78 -11.49
CA LYS A 310 -15.55 -17.33 -11.86
C LYS A 310 -16.53 -16.25 -12.31
N LEU A 311 -16.56 -15.10 -11.63
CA LEU A 311 -17.38 -13.95 -12.02
C LEU A 311 -16.97 -13.42 -13.40
N ARG A 312 -15.67 -13.41 -13.70
CA ARG A 312 -15.14 -13.02 -15.01
C ARG A 312 -15.58 -13.98 -16.11
N GLU A 313 -15.44 -15.27 -15.89
CA GLU A 313 -15.90 -16.29 -16.84
C GLU A 313 -17.40 -16.17 -17.11
N HIS A 314 -18.20 -15.94 -16.07
CA HIS A 314 -19.64 -15.70 -16.20
C HIS A 314 -19.95 -14.43 -17.01
N PHE A 315 -19.33 -13.30 -16.67
CA PHE A 315 -19.50 -12.01 -17.36
C PHE A 315 -19.11 -12.11 -18.84
N GLU A 316 -17.95 -12.69 -19.15
CA GLU A 316 -17.49 -12.85 -20.52
C GLU A 316 -18.37 -13.82 -21.32
N SER A 317 -18.87 -14.89 -20.70
CA SER A 317 -19.85 -15.79 -21.32
C SER A 317 -21.19 -15.10 -21.62
N PHE A 318 -21.62 -14.19 -20.73
CA PHE A 318 -22.87 -13.44 -20.90
C PHE A 318 -22.73 -12.40 -22.02
N VAL A 319 -21.63 -11.64 -22.03
CA VAL A 319 -21.26 -10.70 -23.11
C VAL A 319 -21.23 -11.42 -24.47
N ALA A 320 -20.66 -12.63 -24.52
CA ALA A 320 -20.59 -13.40 -25.75
C ALA A 320 -21.96 -13.89 -26.24
N ARG A 321 -22.92 -14.16 -25.33
CA ARG A 321 -24.30 -14.55 -25.66
C ARG A 321 -25.20 -13.37 -26.02
N SER A 322 -24.94 -12.18 -25.46
CA SER A 322 -25.71 -10.97 -25.73
C SER A 322 -25.25 -10.21 -26.98
N ALA A 323 -24.13 -10.63 -27.59
CA ALA A 323 -23.47 -9.96 -28.71
C ALA A 323 -24.29 -9.87 -30.03
N ASP A 324 -25.40 -10.61 -30.13
CA ASP A 324 -26.28 -10.59 -31.32
C ASP A 324 -27.32 -9.46 -31.29
N LYS A 325 -27.46 -8.73 -30.17
CA LYS A 325 -28.39 -7.60 -30.05
C LYS A 325 -27.62 -6.29 -29.93
N GLU A 326 -27.50 -5.61 -31.07
CA GLU A 326 -27.08 -4.23 -31.28
C GLU A 326 -25.76 -3.73 -30.64
N GLY A 327 -24.75 -3.53 -31.50
CA GLY A 327 -23.85 -2.37 -31.39
C GLY A 327 -22.71 -2.49 -30.38
N ASN A 328 -21.71 -3.30 -30.73
CA ASN A 328 -20.49 -3.54 -29.95
C ASN A 328 -19.63 -2.28 -29.72
N ARG A 329 -19.42 -1.92 -28.44
CA ARG A 329 -18.17 -1.34 -27.94
C ARG A 329 -17.59 -2.34 -26.95
N GLY A 330 -16.41 -2.89 -27.28
CA GLY A 330 -15.88 -4.12 -26.71
C GLY A 330 -15.96 -4.26 -25.19
N ARG A 331 -16.29 -5.48 -24.74
CA ARG A 331 -16.23 -5.96 -23.35
C ARG A 331 -17.07 -5.16 -22.33
N GLN A 332 -18.13 -4.51 -22.80
CA GLN A 332 -19.11 -3.82 -21.95
C GLN A 332 -20.51 -4.35 -22.23
N ILE A 333 -21.38 -4.28 -21.22
CA ILE A 333 -22.81 -4.60 -21.35
C ILE A 333 -23.64 -3.38 -20.97
N GLN A 334 -24.84 -3.25 -21.55
CA GLN A 334 -25.79 -2.27 -21.05
C GLN A 334 -26.28 -2.67 -19.65
N LEU A 335 -26.44 -1.66 -18.81
CA LEU A 335 -26.75 -1.82 -17.40
C LEU A 335 -28.16 -2.37 -17.16
N ASN A 336 -29.09 -2.17 -18.10
CA ASN A 336 -30.41 -2.83 -18.13
C ASN A 336 -30.36 -4.37 -18.20
N LEU A 337 -29.27 -4.97 -18.67
CA LEU A 337 -29.08 -6.44 -18.73
C LEU A 337 -28.50 -7.01 -17.41
N LEU A 338 -28.23 -6.16 -16.43
CA LEU A 338 -27.65 -6.55 -15.15
C LEU A 338 -28.55 -7.55 -14.37
N PRO A 339 -29.89 -7.40 -14.30
CA PRO A 339 -30.75 -8.35 -13.59
C PRO A 339 -30.69 -9.78 -14.17
N GLU A 340 -30.68 -9.91 -15.51
CA GLU A 340 -30.55 -11.21 -16.18
C GLU A 340 -29.21 -11.89 -15.89
N MET A 341 -28.14 -11.11 -15.86
CA MET A 341 -26.80 -11.62 -15.56
C MET A 341 -26.65 -12.05 -14.09
N LEU A 342 -27.28 -11.34 -13.15
CA LEU A 342 -27.28 -11.70 -11.74
C LEU A 342 -28.14 -12.93 -11.48
N GLY A 343 -29.24 -13.10 -12.22
CA GLY A 343 -30.05 -14.33 -12.23
C GLY A 343 -29.23 -15.56 -12.63
N GLY A 344 -28.31 -15.43 -13.59
CA GLY A 344 -27.38 -16.50 -13.99
C GLY A 344 -26.40 -16.94 -12.89
N LEU A 345 -26.17 -16.08 -11.89
CA LEU A 345 -25.38 -16.38 -10.69
C LEU A 345 -26.23 -16.89 -9.52
N GLY A 346 -27.54 -17.10 -9.72
CA GLY A 346 -28.48 -17.55 -8.70
C GLY A 346 -28.96 -16.45 -7.76
N GLN A 347 -28.87 -15.18 -8.17
CA GLN A 347 -29.35 -14.02 -7.43
C GLN A 347 -30.50 -13.37 -8.21
N GLU A 348 -31.70 -13.41 -7.65
CA GLU A 348 -32.86 -12.70 -8.21
C GLU A 348 -32.92 -11.31 -7.58
N ILE A 349 -32.90 -10.27 -8.42
CA ILE A 349 -33.05 -8.87 -7.99
C ILE A 349 -34.40 -8.39 -8.48
N SER A 350 -35.22 -7.85 -7.57
CA SER A 350 -36.52 -7.28 -7.93
C SER A 350 -36.36 -5.97 -8.72
N GLU A 351 -37.34 -5.62 -9.55
CA GLU A 351 -37.32 -4.36 -10.33
C GLU A 351 -37.18 -3.11 -9.42
N ASN A 352 -37.75 -3.15 -8.22
CA ASN A 352 -37.61 -2.08 -7.23
C ASN A 352 -36.17 -1.95 -6.71
N GLU A 353 -35.51 -3.07 -6.39
CA GLU A 353 -34.11 -3.06 -5.92
C GLU A 353 -33.15 -2.57 -7.01
N PHE A 354 -33.40 -2.98 -8.25
CA PHE A 354 -32.65 -2.48 -9.40
C PHE A 354 -32.86 -0.97 -9.57
N SER A 355 -34.09 -0.46 -9.49
CA SER A 355 -34.38 0.97 -9.61
C SER A 355 -33.70 1.81 -8.51
N MET A 356 -33.71 1.34 -7.25
CA MET A 356 -33.00 2.00 -6.16
C MET A 356 -31.48 2.02 -6.37
N LEU A 357 -30.92 0.91 -6.87
CA LEU A 357 -29.50 0.85 -7.19
C LEU A 357 -29.13 1.85 -8.29
N MET A 358 -29.91 1.92 -9.36
CA MET A 358 -29.70 2.87 -10.47
C MET A 358 -29.71 4.32 -9.99
N HIS A 359 -30.62 4.67 -9.08
CA HIS A 359 -30.67 5.98 -8.43
C HIS A 359 -29.44 6.23 -7.55
N HIS A 360 -28.98 5.23 -6.79
CA HIS A 360 -27.82 5.35 -5.90
C HIS A 360 -26.50 5.52 -6.64
N ILE A 361 -26.30 4.80 -7.74
CA ILE A 361 -25.09 4.92 -8.58
C ILE A 361 -25.17 6.07 -9.59
N GLY A 362 -26.35 6.70 -9.72
CA GLY A 362 -26.59 7.83 -10.62
C GLY A 362 -26.39 7.49 -12.10
N ALA A 363 -26.71 6.26 -12.52
CA ALA A 363 -26.53 5.79 -13.88
C ALA A 363 -27.88 5.67 -14.62
N ASP A 364 -27.86 5.87 -15.94
CA ASP A 364 -29.01 5.61 -16.81
C ASP A 364 -29.04 4.10 -17.18
N PRO A 365 -30.21 3.41 -17.19
CA PRO A 365 -30.32 2.03 -17.66
C PRO A 365 -29.69 1.74 -19.04
N ALA A 366 -29.58 2.74 -19.91
CA ALA A 366 -28.91 2.65 -21.21
C ALA A 366 -27.37 2.76 -21.14
N SER A 367 -26.80 2.98 -19.95
CA SER A 367 -25.35 3.12 -19.73
C SER A 367 -24.64 1.79 -19.90
N PHE A 368 -23.41 1.84 -20.41
CA PHE A 368 -22.56 0.65 -20.55
C PHE A 368 -21.65 0.49 -19.34
N ILE A 369 -21.59 -0.72 -18.80
CA ILE A 369 -20.71 -1.11 -17.69
C ILE A 369 -19.64 -2.10 -18.14
N SER A 370 -18.44 -1.93 -17.59
CA SER A 370 -17.33 -2.85 -17.75
C SER A 370 -17.37 -3.96 -16.69
N PHE A 371 -16.49 -4.96 -16.84
CA PHE A 371 -16.33 -6.00 -15.82
C PHE A 371 -15.91 -5.43 -14.45
N ALA A 372 -15.13 -4.34 -14.42
CA ALA A 372 -14.73 -3.72 -13.16
C ALA A 372 -15.94 -3.12 -12.43
N ASP A 373 -16.76 -2.37 -13.18
CA ASP A 373 -18.00 -1.79 -12.66
C ASP A 373 -18.98 -2.88 -12.19
N PHE A 374 -19.06 -4.00 -12.93
CA PHE A 374 -19.86 -5.16 -12.54
C PHE A 374 -19.40 -5.75 -11.20
N VAL A 375 -18.10 -5.93 -10.99
CA VAL A 375 -17.57 -6.46 -9.72
C VAL A 375 -17.85 -5.51 -8.56
N ASP A 376 -17.76 -4.21 -8.78
CA ASP A 376 -18.07 -3.20 -7.76
C ASP A 376 -19.57 -3.22 -7.40
N ILE A 377 -20.46 -3.28 -8.40
CA ILE A 377 -21.90 -3.38 -8.20
C ILE A 377 -22.26 -4.69 -7.47
N VAL A 378 -21.69 -5.81 -7.88
CA VAL A 378 -21.89 -7.10 -7.19
C VAL A 378 -21.38 -7.00 -5.75
N SER A 379 -20.23 -6.38 -5.50
CA SER A 379 -19.70 -6.21 -4.15
C SER A 379 -20.65 -5.43 -3.23
N THR A 380 -21.47 -4.51 -3.77
CA THR A 380 -22.50 -3.81 -2.97
C THR A 380 -23.72 -4.65 -2.60
N PHE A 381 -24.00 -5.75 -3.30
CA PHE A 381 -25.10 -6.66 -2.96
C PHE A 381 -24.70 -7.77 -1.97
N PHE A 382 -23.40 -8.01 -1.79
CA PHE A 382 -22.87 -9.08 -0.93
C PHE A 382 -22.34 -8.56 0.43
N GLU A 383 -22.57 -7.28 0.76
CA GLU A 383 -22.51 -6.71 2.12
C GLU A 383 -23.88 -6.81 2.78
#